data_AF-A0A963DR14-F1
#
_entry.id   AF-A0A963DR14-F1
#
_cell.length_a   1.000
_cell.length_b   1.000
_cell.length_c   1.000
_cell.angle_alpha   90.00
_cell.angle_beta   90.00
_cell.angle_gamma   90.00
#
_symmetry.space_group_name_H-M   'P 1'
#
loop_
_entity.id
_entity.type
_entity.pdbx_description
1 polymer ?
#
loop_
_entity_poly.entity_id
_entity_poly.type
_entity_poly.pdbx_seq_one_letter_code
_entity_poly.pdbx_strand_id
1 'polypeptide(L)' 'MQVFSDEYPKPLLPVGNKPLLAHQIELMRNLGIREVIILIGHKGYQIARVLGDGSQYGVRLRYVEQTEVLGIAHAV' A
#
# COMPACT_ATOMS: atom_id res chain seq x y z
N MET A 1 -8.82 18.94 -2.03
CA MET A 1 -7.66 18.34 -1.33
C MET A 1 -6.49 18.23 -2.30
N GLN A 2 -5.77 19.32 -2.56
CA GLN A 2 -4.69 19.37 -3.53
C GLN A 2 -3.52 20.13 -2.91
N VAL A 3 -2.73 19.44 -2.09
CA VAL A 3 -1.46 19.99 -1.58
C VAL A 3 -0.40 18.94 -1.16
N PHE A 4 -0.71 17.63 -1.18
CA PHE A 4 0.28 16.59 -0.80
C PHE A 4 0.45 15.44 -1.80
N SER A 5 -0.48 15.25 -2.74
CA SER A 5 -0.58 13.97 -3.48
C SER A 5 0.27 13.84 -4.74
N ASP A 6 0.87 14.92 -5.24
CA ASP A 6 1.57 14.87 -6.54
C ASP A 6 2.97 14.28 -6.45
N GLU A 7 3.67 14.54 -5.35
CA GLU A 7 5.03 14.05 -5.12
C GLU A 7 5.07 12.86 -4.16
N TYR A 8 4.20 12.86 -3.13
CA TYR A 8 4.19 11.83 -2.10
C TYR A 8 2.86 11.04 -2.11
N PRO A 9 2.88 9.73 -2.42
CA PRO A 9 1.67 8.92 -2.40
C PRO A 9 1.01 8.97 -1.03
N LYS A 10 -0.29 9.32 -0.99
CA LYS A 10 -1.10 9.32 0.24
C LYS A 10 -0.94 8.04 1.09
N PRO A 11 -0.85 6.82 0.51
CA PRO A 11 -0.69 5.60 1.29
C PRO A 11 0.63 5.51 2.06
N LEU A 12 1.63 6.33 1.71
CA LEU A 12 2.93 6.38 2.37
C LEU A 12 3.04 7.46 3.43
N LEU A 13 2.03 8.34 3.58
CA LEU A 13 2.08 9.45 4.54
C LEU A 13 2.47 8.95 5.94
N PRO A 14 3.43 9.59 6.62
CA PRO A 14 3.89 9.14 7.92
C PRO A 14 2.84 9.41 8.98
N VAL A 15 2.47 8.37 9.73
CA VAL A 15 1.62 8.42 10.92
C VAL A 15 2.35 7.69 12.04
N GLY A 16 2.77 8.43 13.08
CA GLY A 16 3.53 7.84 14.19
C GLY A 16 4.85 7.21 13.75
N ASN A 17 5.63 7.88 12.89
CA ASN A 17 6.90 7.42 12.33
C ASN A 17 6.83 6.16 11.45
N LYS A 18 5.64 5.74 11.02
CA LYS A 18 5.43 4.64 10.06
C LYS A 18 4.57 5.10 8.88
N PRO A 19 4.76 4.55 7.67
CA PRO A 19 3.83 4.78 6.56
C PRO A 19 2.40 4.39 6.94
N LEU A 20 1.40 5.13 6.47
CA LEU A 20 -0.02 4.84 6.73
C LEU A 20 -0.39 3.38 6.40
N LEU A 21 0.06 2.86 5.25
CA LEU A 21 -0.17 1.46 4.85
C LEU A 21 0.42 0.44 5.82
N ALA A 22 1.52 0.74 6.51
CA ALA A 22 2.16 -0.19 7.42
C ALA A 22 1.24 -0.56 8.59
N HIS A 23 0.43 0.39 9.08
CA HIS A 23 -0.56 0.13 10.13
C HIS A 23 -1.62 -0.88 9.69
N GLN A 24 -2.09 -0.77 8.44
CA GLN A 24 -3.07 -1.72 7.88
C GLN A 24 -2.46 -3.11 7.69
N ILE A 25 -1.21 -3.18 7.21
CA ILE A 25 -0.49 -4.44 7.02
C ILE A 25 -0.26 -5.13 8.38
N GLU A 26 0.16 -4.39 9.40
CA GLU A 26 0.36 -4.94 10.75
C GLU A 26 -0.95 -5.43 11.37
N LEU A 27 -2.07 -4.73 11.13
CA LEU A 27 -3.40 -5.17 11.55
C LEU A 27 -3.79 -6.48 10.86
N MET A 28 -3.62 -6.58 9.54
CA MET A 28 -3.89 -7.81 8.77
C MET A 28 -3.05 -8.98 9.29
N ARG A 29 -1.75 -8.76 9.55
CA ARG A 29 -0.88 -9.76 10.17
C ARG A 29 -1.42 -10.24 11.51
N ASN A 30 -1.85 -9.32 12.38
CA ASN A 30 -2.39 -9.67 13.70
C ASN A 30 -3.68 -10.49 13.61
N LEU A 31 -4.43 -10.36 12.51
CA LEU A 31 -5.61 -11.18 12.19
C LEU A 31 -5.24 -12.52 11.52
N GLY A 32 -3.96 -12.83 11.35
CA GLY A 32 -3.49 -14.08 10.73
C GLY A 32 -3.37 -14.03 9.21
N ILE A 33 -3.64 -12.89 8.58
CA ILE A 33 -3.50 -12.72 7.12
C ILE A 33 -2.01 -12.59 6.78
N ARG A 34 -1.53 -13.45 5.87
CA ARG A 34 -0.11 -13.53 5.49
C ARG A 34 0.16 -13.14 4.04
N GLU A 35 -0.86 -13.03 3.21
CA GLU A 35 -0.73 -12.59 1.82
C GLU A 35 -1.61 -11.39 1.58
N VAL A 36 -1.02 -10.31 1.05
CA VAL A 36 -1.70 -9.06 0.77
C VAL A 36 -1.34 -8.63 -0.65
N ILE A 37 -2.37 -8.36 -1.46
CA ILE A 37 -2.21 -7.77 -2.78
C ILE A 37 -2.50 -6.28 -2.67
N ILE A 38 -1.56 -5.45 -3.10
CA ILE A 38 -1.66 -4.00 -3.13
C ILE A 38 -1.88 -3.58 -4.59
N LEU A 39 -3.07 -3.09 -4.88
CA LEU A 39 -3.37 -2.44 -6.15
C LEU A 39 -2.71 -1.07 -6.18
N ILE A 40 -1.88 -0.85 -7.20
CA ILE A 40 -1.12 0.39 -7.38
C ILE A 40 -1.50 1.05 -8.70
N GLY A 41 -1.71 2.36 -8.70
CA GLY A 41 -1.92 3.13 -9.93
C GLY A 41 -0.63 3.80 -10.42
N HIS A 42 -0.78 4.79 -11.29
CA HIS A 42 0.34 5.63 -11.75
C HIS A 42 1.16 6.18 -10.56
N LYS A 43 2.50 6.07 -10.63
CA LYS A 43 3.48 6.35 -9.56
C LYS A 43 3.46 5.41 -8.33
N GLY A 44 2.68 4.34 -8.35
CA GLY A 44 2.59 3.41 -7.24
C GLY A 44 3.83 2.54 -7.01
N TYR A 45 4.81 2.54 -7.92
CA TYR A 45 6.13 1.92 -7.72
C TYR A 45 6.85 2.45 -6.45
N GLN A 46 6.55 3.68 -6.03
CA GLN A 46 7.08 4.24 -4.79
C GLN A 46 6.62 3.45 -3.56
N ILE A 47 5.39 2.92 -3.59
CA ILE A 47 4.82 2.09 -2.52
C ILE A 47 5.62 0.78 -2.42
N ALA A 48 5.87 0.13 -3.55
CA ALA A 48 6.67 -1.09 -3.59
C ALA A 48 8.12 -0.86 -3.11
N ARG A 49 8.72 0.28 -3.44
CA ARG A 49 10.07 0.65 -2.96
C ARG A 49 10.13 0.84 -1.45
N VAL A 50 9.09 1.41 -0.83
CA VAL A 50 9.08 1.70 0.62
C VAL A 50 8.68 0.47 1.43
N LEU A 51 7.67 -0.29 0.99
CA LEU A 51 7.13 -1.41 1.76
C LEU A 51 7.84 -2.74 1.47
N GLY A 52 8.51 -2.86 0.31
CA GLY A 52 9.25 -4.06 -0.08
C GLY A 52 8.34 -5.27 -0.33
N ASP A 53 8.85 -6.46 -0.05
CA ASP A 53 8.11 -7.72 -0.20
C ASP A 53 7.21 -8.07 1.01
N GLY A 54 7.19 -7.21 2.03
CA GLY A 54 6.42 -7.43 3.26
C GLY A 54 7.12 -8.19 4.36
N SER A 55 8.34 -8.71 4.13
CA SER A 55 9.09 -9.51 5.10
C SER A 55 9.29 -8.79 6.43
N GLN A 56 9.62 -7.48 6.40
CA GLN A 56 9.73 -6.63 7.59
C GLN A 56 8.44 -6.53 8.42
N TYR A 57 7.28 -6.79 7.80
CA TYR A 57 5.97 -6.78 8.44
C TYR A 57 5.46 -8.20 8.73
N GLY A 58 6.20 -9.27 8.40
CA GLY A 58 5.78 -10.65 8.61
C GLY A 58 4.64 -11.13 7.71
N VAL A 59 4.50 -10.51 6.52
CA VAL A 59 3.54 -10.88 5.47
C VAL A 59 4.25 -10.99 4.11
N ARG A 60 3.55 -11.48 3.08
CA ARG A 60 3.95 -11.42 1.67
C ARG A 60 3.12 -10.36 0.97
N LEU A 61 3.77 -9.32 0.45
CA LEU A 61 3.15 -8.28 -0.37
C LEU A 61 3.32 -8.60 -1.86
N ARG A 62 2.24 -8.53 -2.62
CA ARG A 62 2.25 -8.52 -4.09
C ARG A 62 1.68 -7.21 -4.59
N TYR A 63 2.23 -6.71 -5.68
CA TYR A 63 1.79 -5.44 -6.28
C TYR A 63 1.17 -5.71 -7.64
N VAL A 64 0.00 -5.15 -7.88
CA VAL A 64 -0.71 -5.27 -9.16
C VAL A 64 -1.01 -3.87 -9.65
N GLU A 65 -0.54 -3.54 -10.86
CA GLU A 65 -0.82 -2.24 -11.46
C GLU A 65 -2.24 -2.21 -12.02
N GLN A 66 -3.03 -1.22 -11.58
CA GLN A 66 -4.33 -0.91 -12.13
C GLN A 66 -4.19 0.34 -13.02
N THR A 67 -4.21 0.12 -14.33
CA THR A 67 -3.99 1.16 -15.36
C THR A 67 -5.18 2.12 -15.49
N GLU A 68 -6.39 1.65 -15.21
CA GLU A 68 -7.62 2.44 -15.29
C GLU A 68 -8.27 2.64 -13.92
N VAL A 69 -8.70 3.88 -13.62
CA VAL A 69 -9.37 4.21 -12.36
C VAL A 69 -10.84 3.77 -12.42
N LEU A 70 -11.06 2.47 -12.37
CA LEU A 70 -12.39 1.82 -12.42
C LEU A 70 -13.09 1.76 -11.06
N GLY A 71 -12.50 2.38 -10.03
CA GLY A 71 -13.02 2.39 -8.67
C GLY A 71 -12.68 1.14 -7.86
N ILE A 72 -13.07 1.16 -6.57
CA ILE A 72 -12.71 0.11 -5.59
C ILE A 72 -13.40 -1.23 -5.84
N ALA A 73 -14.57 -1.23 -6.49
CA ALA A 73 -15.32 -2.46 -6.79
C ALA A 73 -14.64 -3.33 -7.85
N HIS A 74 -13.67 -2.78 -8.59
CA HIS A 74 -12.85 -3.52 -9.53
C HIS A 74 -11.76 -4.38 -8.86
N ALA A 75 -11.53 -4.18 -7.55
CA ALA A 75 -10.60 -5.00 -6.78
C ALA A 75 -11.26 -6.36 -6.40
N VAL A 76 -11.18 -7.34 -7.30
CA VAL A 76 -11.70 -8.71 -7.12
C VAL A 76 -10.67 -9.79 -7.44
#